data_AF-A0A7H1CNI2-F1
#
_entry.id   AF-A0A7H1CNI2-F1
#
_cell.length_a   1.000
_cell.length_b   1.000
_cell.length_c   1.000
_cell.angle_alpha   90.00
_cell.angle_beta   90.00
_cell.angle_gamma   90.00
#
_symmetry.space_group_name_H-M   'P 1'
#
loop_
_entity.id
_entity.type
_entity.pdbx_description
1 polymer ?
#
loop_
_entity_poly.entity_id
_entity_poly.type
_entity_poly.pdbx_seq_one_letter_code
_entity_poly.pdbx_strand_id
1 'polypeptide(L)'
;MFTYYLFLTPVVACVLMMLNYLISTSNSYMEKDGPFECGFTSYQQSRSAFSVGFILVAILFLPFDLEISSVLPYVISAYSNGIYGLTITILFLTSLVIAFVYEMNLGALNLERRYVNHSKELYHKLFNPKG
;
A
#
# COMPACT_ATOMS: atom_id res chain seq x y z
N MET A 1 29.62 14.45 11.50
CA MET A 1 28.86 13.41 12.23
C MET A 1 27.73 12.80 11.40
N PHE A 2 26.88 13.59 10.72
CA PHE A 2 25.83 13.06 9.83
C PHE A 2 26.35 12.14 8.70
N THR A 3 27.41 12.55 8.00
CA THR A 3 28.03 11.74 6.93
C THR A 3 28.49 10.38 7.42
N TYR A 4 29.03 10.30 8.64
CA TYR A 4 29.47 9.05 9.25
C TYR A 4 28.30 8.08 9.46
N TYR A 5 27.17 8.54 9.99
CA TYR A 5 25.99 7.68 10.19
C TYR A 5 25.39 7.18 8.87
N LEU A 6 25.40 8.02 7.82
CA LEU A 6 24.91 7.66 6.50
C LEU A 6 25.70 6.48 5.90
N PHE A 7 27.02 6.45 6.09
CA PHE A 7 27.85 5.34 5.61
C PHE A 7 27.90 4.14 6.56
N LEU A 8 27.90 4.36 7.87
CA LEU A 8 28.04 3.28 8.86
C LEU A 8 26.84 2.32 8.84
N THR A 9 25.62 2.83 8.73
CA THR A 9 24.39 2.04 8.81
C THR A 9 24.29 0.93 7.75
N PRO A 10 24.43 1.23 6.43
CA PRO A 10 24.40 0.19 5.41
C PRO A 10 25.63 -0.74 5.51
N VAL A 11 26.81 -0.22 5.90
CA VAL A 11 28.01 -1.05 6.05
C VAL A 11 27.82 -2.10 7.15
N VAL A 12 27.28 -1.72 8.31
CA VAL A 12 26.99 -2.68 9.39
C VAL A 12 25.96 -3.71 8.95
N ALA A 13 24.90 -3.30 8.25
CA ALA A 13 23.90 -4.23 7.71
C ALA A 13 24.51 -5.24 6.73
N CYS A 14 25.37 -4.79 5.82
CA CYS A 14 26.09 -5.67 4.89
C CYS A 14 27.06 -6.62 5.61
N VAL A 15 27.80 -6.15 6.61
CA VAL A 15 28.71 -6.99 7.40
C VAL A 15 27.95 -8.09 8.13
N LEU A 16 26.83 -7.76 8.78
CA LEU A 16 26.00 -8.77 9.46
C LEU A 16 25.42 -9.79 8.47
N MET A 17 24.98 -9.34 7.28
CA MET A 17 24.51 -10.24 6.23
C MET A 17 25.62 -11.15 5.71
N MET A 18 26.83 -10.63 5.47
CA MET A 18 27.99 -11.45 5.06
C MET A 18 28.40 -12.45 6.14
N LEU A 19 28.41 -12.04 7.42
CA LEU A 19 28.71 -12.93 8.53
C LEU A 19 27.67 -14.06 8.62
N ASN A 20 26.38 -13.75 8.46
CA ASN A 20 25.33 -14.76 8.42
C ASN A 20 25.56 -15.74 7.27
N TYR A 21 25.87 -15.26 6.07
CA TYR A 21 26.16 -16.11 4.91
C TYR A 21 27.38 -17.02 5.13
N LEU A 22 28.44 -16.52 5.75
CA LEU A 22 29.67 -17.29 6.00
C LEU A 22 29.51 -18.33 7.12
N ILE A 23 28.72 -18.04 8.16
CA ILE A 23 28.56 -18.90 9.35
C ILE A 23 27.39 -19.90 9.17
N SER A 24 26.36 -19.53 8.40
CA SER A 24 25.14 -20.32 8.28
C SER A 24 25.35 -21.60 7.47
N THR A 25 24.85 -22.72 8.00
CA THR A 25 24.84 -24.00 7.30
C THR A 25 23.69 -24.05 6.29
N SER A 26 23.97 -23.90 5.00
CA SER A 26 22.98 -24.04 3.93
C SER A 26 22.75 -25.51 3.58
N ASN A 27 21.71 -26.13 4.15
CA ASN A 27 21.22 -27.43 3.67
C ASN A 27 20.03 -27.19 2.74
N SER A 28 20.26 -27.31 1.42
CA SER A 28 19.27 -27.11 0.36
C SER A 28 18.72 -28.47 -0.06
N TYR A 29 17.39 -28.58 -0.09
CA TYR A 29 16.67 -29.76 -0.58
C TYR A 29 15.46 -29.27 -1.37
N MET A 30 15.02 -30.05 -2.36
CA MET A 30 14.00 -29.61 -3.33
C MET A 30 12.72 -29.07 -2.69
N GLU A 31 12.29 -29.65 -1.57
CA GLU A 31 11.09 -29.23 -0.85
C GLU A 31 11.31 -27.96 0.01
N LYS A 32 12.56 -27.62 0.35
CA LYS A 32 12.92 -26.39 1.08
C LYS A 32 12.93 -25.17 0.17
N ASP A 33 13.40 -25.38 -1.06
CA ASP A 33 13.62 -24.31 -2.03
C ASP A 33 12.37 -24.04 -2.88
N GLY A 34 11.36 -24.91 -2.79
CA GLY A 34 10.04 -24.74 -3.39
C GLY A 34 9.09 -23.90 -2.53
N PRO A 35 8.02 -23.34 -3.12
CA PRO A 35 6.97 -22.68 -2.35
C PRO A 35 6.25 -23.67 -1.43
N PHE A 36 5.90 -23.23 -0.22
CA PHE A 36 5.06 -23.99 0.70
C PHE A 36 3.64 -24.09 0.13
N GLU A 37 3.38 -25.13 -0.65
CA GLU A 37 2.05 -25.49 -1.15
C GLU A 37 1.55 -26.78 -0.48
N CYS A 38 0.25 -26.89 -0.22
CA CYS A 38 -0.39 -28.10 0.35
C CYS A 38 -0.47 -29.28 -0.65
N GLY A 39 0.55 -29.49 -1.49
CA GLY A 39 0.66 -30.65 -2.39
C GLY A 39 -0.02 -30.51 -3.75
N PHE A 40 -0.42 -29.30 -4.16
CA PHE A 40 -0.99 -29.04 -5.50
C PHE A 40 -0.18 -27.98 -6.23
N THR A 41 0.43 -28.36 -7.34
CA THR A 41 1.12 -27.42 -8.24
C THR A 41 0.09 -26.50 -8.88
N SER A 42 0.16 -25.21 -8.58
CA SER A 42 -0.68 -24.19 -9.20
C SER A 42 -0.30 -23.99 -10.68
N TYR A 43 -0.85 -24.81 -11.58
CA TYR A 43 -0.87 -24.54 -13.03
C TYR A 43 -1.89 -23.44 -13.37
N GLN A 44 -1.81 -22.30 -12.68
CA GLN A 44 -2.77 -21.22 -12.87
C GLN A 44 -2.08 -19.86 -12.92
N GLN A 45 -2.79 -18.94 -13.56
CA GLN A 45 -2.42 -17.57 -13.83
C GLN A 45 -1.76 -16.90 -12.61
N SER A 46 -0.54 -16.37 -12.80
CA SER A 46 0.23 -15.66 -11.76
C SER A 46 -0.41 -14.37 -11.25
N ARG A 47 -1.50 -13.93 -11.89
CA ARG A 47 -2.26 -12.74 -11.52
C ARG A 47 -3.54 -13.12 -10.81
N SER A 48 -3.61 -12.80 -9.54
CA SER A 48 -4.85 -12.80 -8.76
C SER A 48 -5.67 -11.54 -9.02
N ALA A 49 -7.00 -11.70 -9.09
CA ALA A 49 -7.91 -10.56 -9.16
C ALA A 49 -7.94 -9.85 -7.79
N PHE A 50 -7.65 -8.56 -7.79
CA PHE A 50 -7.74 -7.70 -6.61
C PHE A 50 -8.81 -6.63 -6.81
N SER A 51 -9.32 -6.09 -5.70
CA SER A 51 -10.27 -4.97 -5.74
C SER A 51 -9.61 -3.72 -6.33
N VAL A 52 -10.35 -2.96 -7.13
CA VAL A 52 -9.90 -1.68 -7.74
C VAL A 52 -9.49 -0.66 -6.68
N GLY A 53 -10.07 -0.73 -5.47
CA GLY A 53 -9.71 0.17 -4.38
C GLY A 53 -8.22 0.15 -4.03
N PHE A 54 -7.52 -0.99 -4.16
CA PHE A 54 -6.09 -1.06 -3.84
C PHE A 54 -5.22 -0.25 -4.80
N ILE A 55 -5.55 -0.23 -6.10
CA ILE A 55 -4.82 0.58 -7.08
C ILE A 55 -5.24 2.04 -7.04
N LEU A 56 -6.50 2.32 -6.67
CA LEU A 56 -7.00 3.68 -6.52
C LEU A 56 -6.23 4.45 -5.44
N VAL A 57 -5.90 3.81 -4.32
CA VAL A 57 -5.07 4.42 -3.26
C VAL A 57 -3.68 4.83 -3.78
N ALA A 58 -3.05 4.01 -4.62
CA ALA A 58 -1.75 4.32 -5.21
C ALA A 58 -1.83 5.49 -6.21
N ILE A 59 -2.91 5.56 -7.00
CA ILE A 59 -3.15 6.66 -7.93
C ILE A 59 -3.43 7.96 -7.18
N LEU A 60 -4.24 7.91 -6.11
CA LEU A 60 -4.56 9.07 -5.27
C LEU A 60 -3.36 9.57 -4.47
N PHE A 61 -2.44 8.69 -4.07
CA PHE A 61 -1.22 9.09 -3.38
C PHE A 61 -0.37 10.06 -4.21
N LEU A 62 -0.31 9.88 -5.53
CA LEU A 62 0.55 10.69 -6.41
C LEU A 62 0.21 12.20 -6.42
N PRO A 63 -1.04 12.65 -6.67
CA PRO A 63 -1.38 14.07 -6.62
C PRO A 63 -1.28 14.65 -5.20
N PHE A 64 -1.61 13.89 -4.15
CA PHE A 64 -1.47 14.36 -2.77
C PHE A 64 -0.01 14.53 -2.33
N ASP A 65 0.89 13.64 -2.77
CA ASP A 65 2.33 13.78 -2.51
C ASP A 65 2.91 14.99 -3.27
N LEU A 66 2.50 15.19 -4.52
CA LEU A 66 2.86 16.38 -5.30
C LEU A 66 2.30 17.67 -4.70
N GLU A 67 1.11 17.64 -4.12
CA GLU A 67 0.51 18.78 -3.44
C GLU A 67 1.36 19.22 -2.25
N ILE A 68 1.69 18.29 -1.35
CA ILE A 68 2.54 18.59 -0.18
C ILE A 68 3.92 19.07 -0.63
N SER A 69 4.50 18.43 -1.64
CA SER A 69 5.77 18.85 -2.24
C SER A 69 5.72 20.28 -2.78
N SER A 70 4.59 20.68 -3.39
CA SER A 70 4.39 22.06 -3.89
C SER A 70 4.12 23.10 -2.79
N VAL A 71 3.59 22.68 -1.63
CA VAL A 71 3.36 23.55 -0.48
C VAL A 71 4.68 23.89 0.21
N LEU A 72 5.67 22.98 0.23
CA LEU A 72 6.98 23.21 0.84
C LEU A 72 7.70 24.49 0.37
N PRO A 73 7.88 24.77 -0.93
CA PRO A 73 8.53 26.00 -1.38
C PRO A 73 7.73 27.25 -1.00
N TYR A 74 6.40 27.18 -0.98
CA TYR A 74 5.57 28.27 -0.47
C TYR A 74 5.84 28.54 1.01
N VAL A 75 5.88 27.50 1.86
CA VAL A 75 6.16 27.63 3.30
C VAL A 75 7.54 28.27 3.54
N ILE A 76 8.56 27.87 2.78
CA ILE A 76 9.92 28.42 2.90
C ILE A 76 9.98 29.90 2.49
N SER A 77 9.17 30.32 1.51
CA SER A 77 9.14 31.68 0.97
C SER A 77 7.92 32.50 1.42
N ALA A 78 7.22 32.06 2.46
CA ALA A 78 5.96 32.66 2.89
C ALA A 78 6.11 34.15 3.26
N TYR A 79 7.27 34.54 3.81
CA TYR A 79 7.57 35.92 4.16
C TYR A 79 7.67 36.84 2.93
N SER A 80 8.25 36.37 1.82
CA SER A 80 8.41 37.20 0.60
C SER A 80 7.13 37.28 -0.23
N ASN A 81 6.36 36.19 -0.26
CA ASN A 81 5.15 36.10 -1.10
C ASN A 81 3.90 36.67 -0.43
N GLY A 82 3.89 36.84 0.89
CA GLY A 82 2.82 37.48 1.65
C GLY A 82 1.43 36.91 1.36
N ILE A 83 0.42 37.79 1.31
CA ILE A 83 -0.99 37.44 1.03
C ILE A 83 -1.19 36.90 -0.39
N TYR A 84 -0.39 37.34 -1.36
CA TYR A 84 -0.55 36.94 -2.76
C TYR A 84 -0.24 35.45 -2.95
N GLY A 85 0.92 35.00 -2.43
CA GLY A 85 1.26 33.58 -2.45
C GLY A 85 0.28 32.73 -1.65
N LEU A 86 -0.19 33.23 -0.50
CA LEU A 86 -1.19 32.54 0.33
C LEU A 86 -2.47 32.25 -0.46
N THR A 87 -2.96 33.25 -1.20
CA THR A 87 -4.19 33.10 -1.99
C THR A 87 -4.05 32.03 -3.08
N ILE A 88 -2.89 31.99 -3.76
CA ILE A 88 -2.61 30.99 -4.80
C ILE A 88 -2.51 29.59 -4.18
N THR A 89 -1.80 29.46 -3.06
CA THR A 89 -1.67 28.17 -2.36
C THR A 89 -3.02 27.67 -1.87
N ILE A 90 -3.87 28.53 -1.30
CA ILE A 90 -5.23 28.14 -0.88
C ILE A 90 -6.07 27.69 -2.08
N LEU A 91 -6.03 28.42 -3.20
CA LEU A 91 -6.78 28.04 -4.41
C LEU A 91 -6.30 26.69 -4.96
N PHE A 92 -4.99 26.42 -4.89
CA PHE A 92 -4.43 25.14 -5.27
C PHE A 92 -4.89 24.01 -4.34
N LEU A 93 -4.81 24.20 -3.02
CA LEU A 93 -5.27 23.21 -2.03
C LEU A 93 -6.77 22.90 -2.17
N THR A 94 -7.61 23.91 -2.39
CA THR A 94 -9.07 23.70 -2.51
C THR A 94 -9.42 22.87 -3.75
N SER A 95 -8.68 23.00 -4.84
CA SER A 95 -8.92 22.21 -6.05
C SER A 95 -8.76 20.71 -5.82
N LEU A 96 -7.76 20.29 -5.04
CA LEU A 96 -7.54 18.88 -4.71
C LEU A 96 -8.50 18.37 -3.62
N VAL A 97 -8.87 19.21 -2.65
CA VAL A 97 -9.92 18.86 -1.69
C VAL A 97 -11.24 18.55 -2.41
N ILE A 98 -11.60 19.34 -3.43
CA ILE A 98 -12.80 19.08 -4.24
C ILE A 98 -12.68 17.75 -4.99
N ALA A 99 -11.54 17.49 -5.63
CA ALA A 99 -11.27 16.23 -6.32
C ALA A 99 -11.35 15.03 -5.37
N PHE A 100 -10.84 15.16 -4.15
CA PHE A 100 -10.89 14.11 -3.13
C PHE A 100 -12.29 13.80 -2.66
N VAL A 101 -13.08 14.84 -2.37
CA VAL A 101 -14.47 14.70 -1.93
C VAL A 101 -15.29 14.02 -3.02
N TYR A 102 -15.03 14.31 -4.29
CA TYR A 102 -15.66 13.61 -5.42
C TYR A 102 -15.37 12.11 -5.36
N GLU A 103 -14.10 11.72 -5.27
CA GLU A 103 -13.68 10.31 -5.20
C GLU A 103 -14.23 9.57 -3.95
N MET A 104 -14.33 10.25 -2.81
CA MET A 104 -14.96 9.70 -1.61
C MET A 104 -16.45 9.38 -1.83
N ASN A 105 -17.18 10.27 -2.50
CA ASN A 105 -18.60 10.08 -2.78
C ASN A 105 -18.84 8.94 -3.78
N LEU A 106 -17.89 8.64 -4.65
CA LEU A 106 -17.96 7.46 -5.53
C LEU A 106 -17.85 6.13 -4.76
N GLY A 107 -17.44 6.16 -3.49
CA GLY A 107 -17.29 4.96 -2.66
C GLY A 107 -16.15 4.04 -3.12
N ALA A 108 -15.26 4.53 -4.00
CA ALA A 108 -14.23 3.74 -4.65
C ALA A 108 -13.13 3.24 -3.68
N LEU A 109 -13.05 3.82 -2.48
CA LEU A 109 -12.16 3.38 -1.39
C LEU A 109 -12.78 2.30 -0.48
N ASN A 110 -14.07 1.96 -0.64
CA ASN A 110 -14.69 0.96 0.23
C ASN A 110 -14.23 -0.44 -0.13
N LEU A 111 -13.70 -1.15 0.87
CA LEU A 111 -13.36 -2.56 0.75
C LEU A 111 -14.63 -3.39 0.91
N GLU A 112 -15.23 -3.77 -0.21
CA GLU A 112 -16.42 -4.60 -0.19
C GLU A 112 -16.08 -6.06 0.09
N ARG A 113 -16.69 -6.61 1.15
CA ARG A 113 -16.65 -8.05 1.42
C ARG A 113 -17.72 -8.74 0.56
N ARG A 114 -17.31 -9.39 -0.54
CA ARG A 114 -18.17 -10.31 -1.30
C ARG A 114 -18.40 -11.65 -0.57
N TYR A 115 -18.74 -11.60 0.72
CA TYR A 115 -19.16 -12.80 1.43
C TYR A 115 -20.68 -12.92 1.32
N VAL A 116 -21.16 -13.64 0.29
CA VAL A 116 -22.55 -14.10 0.27
C VAL A 116 -22.66 -15.17 1.36
N ASN A 117 -23.49 -14.90 2.36
CA ASN A 117 -23.65 -15.76 3.53
C ASN A 117 -24.54 -16.98 3.18
N HIS A 118 -24.05 -17.83 2.26
CA HIS A 118 -24.79 -18.99 1.76
C HIS A 118 -24.97 -20.08 2.83
N SER A 119 -24.19 -20.02 3.91
CA SER A 119 -24.30 -20.93 5.05
C SER A 119 -25.64 -20.78 5.79
N LYS A 120 -26.26 -19.59 5.84
CA LYS A 120 -27.58 -19.42 6.46
C LYS A 120 -28.68 -20.14 5.69
N GLU A 121 -28.62 -20.07 4.36
CA GLU A 121 -29.59 -20.71 3.48
C GLU A 121 -29.41 -22.24 3.45
N LEU A 122 -28.16 -22.71 3.43
CA LEU A 122 -27.82 -24.13 3.54
C LEU A 122 -28.14 -24.70 4.93
N TYR A 123 -27.85 -23.97 6.01
CA TYR A 123 -28.21 -24.36 7.37
C TYR A 123 -29.73 -24.51 7.52
N HIS A 124 -30.49 -23.55 6.98
CA HIS A 124 -31.94 -23.63 7.01
C HIS A 124 -32.49 -24.78 6.16
N LYS A 125 -31.89 -25.08 4.99
CA LYS A 125 -32.26 -26.25 4.16
C LYS A 125 -31.89 -27.60 4.79
N LEU A 126 -30.79 -27.66 5.55
CA LEU A 126 -30.28 -28.90 6.15
C LEU A 126 -30.86 -29.20 7.54
N PHE A 127 -31.11 -28.17 8.36
CA PHE A 127 -31.50 -28.32 9.76
C PHE A 127 -32.93 -27.84 10.08
N ASN A 128 -33.63 -27.23 9.12
CA ASN A 128 -35.06 -27.00 9.20
C ASN A 128 -35.78 -27.52 7.93
N PRO A 129 -35.78 -28.86 7.72
CA PRO A 129 -36.34 -29.48 6.51
C PRO A 129 -37.88 -29.45 6.44
N LYS A 130 -38.57 -28.82 7.41
CA LYS A 130 -40.04 -28.83 7.48
C LYS A 130 -40.63 -27.52 6.94
N GLY A 131 -40.78 -27.49 5.63
CA GLY A 131 -42.06 -27.16 5.01
C GLY A 131 -42.79 -28.45 4.74
#